data_AF-A0A495Z4Y7-F1
#
_entry.id   AF-A0A495Z4Y7-F1
#
_cell.length_a   1.000
_cell.length_b   1.000
_cell.length_c   1.000
_cell.angle_alpha   90.00
_cell.angle_beta   90.00
_cell.angle_gamma   90.00
#
_symmetry.space_group_name_H-M   'P 1'
#
loop_
_entity.id
_entity.type
_entity.pdbx_description
1 polymer ?
#
loop_
_entity_poly.entity_id
_entity_poly.type
_entity_poly.pdbx_seq_one_letter_code
_entity_poly.pdbx_strand_id
1 'polypeptide(L)' 'MTNPVSYIPFQRVKDWKVGDRIIVDGIPGKIRDILQFENPSGSGEAIASISVVYDNEPGVIRLVEYDRHQLRLER' A
#
# COMPACT_ATOMS: atom_id res chain seq x y z
N MET A 1 12.32 -12.85 -18.98
CA MET A 1 12.49 -11.59 -18.22
C MET A 1 11.42 -11.59 -17.14
N THR A 2 11.79 -11.89 -15.91
CA THR A 2 10.89 -11.77 -14.76
C THR A 2 10.65 -10.29 -14.52
N ASN A 3 9.41 -9.84 -14.69
CA ASN A 3 9.02 -8.47 -14.32
C ASN A 3 9.48 -8.23 -12.88
N PRO A 4 10.26 -7.18 -12.57
CA PRO A 4 10.59 -6.88 -11.19
C PRO A 4 9.27 -6.63 -10.49
N VAL A 5 8.93 -7.52 -9.56
CA VAL A 5 7.65 -7.46 -8.88
C VAL A 5 7.63 -6.14 -8.12
N SER A 6 6.78 -5.22 -8.56
CA SER A 6 6.81 -3.81 -8.16
C SER A 6 6.09 -3.65 -6.83
N TYR A 7 6.54 -4.35 -5.78
CA TYR A 7 5.94 -4.27 -4.45
C TYR A 7 6.13 -2.89 -3.83
N ILE A 8 5.28 -2.52 -2.87
CA ILE A 8 5.49 -1.32 -2.05
C ILE A 8 6.66 -1.59 -1.09
N PRO A 9 7.78 -0.86 -1.15
CA PRO A 9 8.84 -0.99 -0.15
C PRO A 9 8.33 -0.54 1.22
N PHE A 10 8.50 -1.37 2.25
CA PHE A 10 7.97 -1.06 3.59
C PHE A 10 8.51 0.27 4.14
N GLN A 11 9.76 0.61 3.83
CA GLN A 11 10.38 1.87 4.24
C GLN A 11 9.63 3.14 3.78
N ARG A 12 8.84 3.07 2.70
CA ARG A 12 8.06 4.23 2.21
C ARG A 12 6.82 4.51 3.04
N VAL A 13 6.31 3.50 3.73
CA VAL A 13 5.02 3.53 4.44
C VAL A 13 5.15 3.17 5.92
N LYS A 14 6.38 2.97 6.42
CA LYS A 14 6.67 2.64 7.83
C LYS A 14 6.13 3.66 8.83
N ASP A 15 5.99 4.92 8.41
CA ASP A 15 5.52 6.02 9.25
C ASP A 15 4.00 6.25 9.10
N TRP A 16 3.35 5.52 8.19
CA TRP A 16 1.90 5.58 7.98
C TRP A 16 1.20 4.74 9.04
N LYS A 17 -0.03 5.13 9.38
CA LYS A 17 -0.79 4.53 10.46
C LYS A 17 -2.19 4.16 10.00
N VAL A 18 -2.75 3.15 10.67
CA VAL A 18 -4.18 2.87 10.57
C VAL A 18 -4.95 4.14 10.91
N GLY A 19 -5.83 4.53 9.99
CA GLY A 19 -6.62 5.74 10.11
C GLY A 19 -6.16 6.91 9.23
N ASP A 20 -4.93 6.88 8.73
CA ASP A 20 -4.41 7.91 7.84
C ASP A 20 -5.22 7.97 6.53
N ARG A 21 -5.40 9.19 6.00
CA ARG A 21 -5.97 9.41 4.68
C ARG A 21 -4.89 9.31 3.61
N ILE A 22 -5.17 8.58 2.55
CA ILE A 22 -4.27 8.35 1.43
C ILE A 22 -5.02 8.49 0.12
N ILE A 23 -4.28 8.76 -0.96
CA ILE A 23 -4.76 8.75 -2.33
C ILE A 23 -4.05 7.61 -3.04
N VAL A 24 -4.83 6.73 -3.67
CA VAL A 24 -4.33 5.62 -4.49
C VAL A 24 -4.88 5.82 -5.89
N ASP A 25 -4.02 6.08 -6.87
CA ASP A 25 -4.40 6.34 -8.27
C ASP A 25 -5.45 7.46 -8.43
N GLY A 26 -5.35 8.49 -7.60
CA GLY A 26 -6.29 9.62 -7.59
C GLY A 26 -7.59 9.36 -6.82
N ILE A 27 -7.78 8.17 -6.26
CA ILE A 27 -8.94 7.82 -5.44
C ILE A 27 -8.57 7.98 -3.96
N PRO A 28 -9.23 8.87 -3.22
CA PRO A 28 -9.01 9.02 -1.79
C PRO A 28 -9.60 7.84 -1.01
N GLY A 29 -8.93 7.47 0.06
CA GLY A 29 -9.35 6.44 0.99
C GLY A 29 -8.62 6.52 2.32
N LYS A 30 -8.93 5.57 3.18
CA LYS A 30 -8.39 5.50 4.54
C LYS A 30 -7.69 4.17 4.76
N ILE A 31 -6.51 4.21 5.38
CA ILE A 31 -5.78 3.01 5.78
C ILE A 31 -6.56 2.28 6.85
N ARG A 32 -6.87 1.01 6.59
CA ARG A 32 -7.45 0.07 7.53
C ARG A 32 -6.38 -0.79 8.20
N ASP A 33 -5.39 -1.23 7.43
CA ASP A 33 -4.33 -2.10 7.94
C ASP A 33 -3.05 -1.95 7.09
N ILE A 34 -1.89 -2.20 7.70
CA ILE A 34 -0.59 -2.20 7.05
C ILE A 34 0.15 -3.46 7.48
N LEU A 35 0.41 -4.35 6.52
CA LEU A 35 1.09 -5.61 6.76
C LEU A 35 2.49 -5.57 6.15
N GLN A 36 3.49 -5.99 6.92
CA GLN A 36 4.87 -6.10 6.50
C GLN A 36 5.21 -7.56 6.17
N PHE A 37 5.88 -7.78 5.04
CA PHE A 37 6.33 -9.10 4.60
C PHE A 37 7.78 -9.06 4.10
N GLU A 38 8.42 -10.22 4.03
CA GLU A 38 9.70 -10.37 3.32
C GLU A 38 9.46 -10.45 1.81
N ASN A 39 10.31 -9.80 1.01
CA ASN A 39 10.18 -9.80 -0.44
C ASN A 39 10.34 -11.24 -0.98
N PRO A 40 9.31 -11.80 -1.64
CA PRO A 40 9.33 -13.18 -2.12
C PRO A 40 10.34 -13.42 -3.26
N SER A 41 10.91 -12.36 -3.85
CA SER A 41 12.01 -12.48 -4.81
C SER A 41 13.36 -12.84 -4.17
N GLY A 42 13.44 -12.88 -2.83
CA GLY A 42 14.65 -13.27 -2.10
C GLY A 42 15.68 -12.14 -1.96
N SER A 43 15.30 -10.88 -2.19
CA SER A 43 16.20 -9.73 -2.02
C SER A 43 16.50 -9.39 -0.55
N GLY A 44 15.81 -10.02 0.42
CA GLY A 44 15.90 -9.71 1.85
C GLY A 44 15.27 -8.37 2.25
N GLU A 45 14.65 -7.66 1.31
CA GLU A 45 13.96 -6.40 1.58
C GLU A 45 12.57 -6.64 2.15
N ALA A 46 12.12 -5.77 3.06
CA ALA A 46 10.76 -5.79 3.55
C ALA A 46 9.82 -5.02 2.61
N ILE A 47 8.67 -5.62 2.29
CA ILE A 47 7.60 -5.02 1.51
C ILE A 47 6.35 -4.80 2.36
N ALA A 48 5.47 -3.93 1.90
CA ALA A 48 4.20 -3.62 2.57
C ALA A 48 3.00 -4.00 1.69
N SER A 49 1.93 -4.42 2.35
CA SER A 49 0.59 -4.50 1.79
C SER A 49 -0.34 -3.61 2.61
N ILE A 50 -1.13 -2.77 1.95
CA ILE A 50 -1.97 -1.77 2.63
C ILE A 50 -3.43 -2.10 2.33
N SER A 51 -4.22 -2.34 3.37
CA SER A 51 -5.67 -2.44 3.24
C SER A 51 -6.28 -1.05 3.29
N VAL A 52 -7.07 -0.70 2.28
CA VAL A 52 -7.66 0.64 2.11
C VAL A 52 -9.17 0.52 1.98
N VAL A 53 -9.90 1.42 2.64
CA VAL A 53 -11.33 1.63 2.40
C VAL A 53 -11.45 2.93 1.62
N TYR A 54 -11.99 2.86 0.40
CA TYR A 54 -12.11 4.01 -0.47
C TYR A 54 -13.38 4.81 -0.19
N ASP A 55 -13.29 6.14 -0.35
CA ASP A 55 -14.41 7.06 -0.09
C ASP A 55 -15.57 6.85 -1.09
N ASN A 56 -15.27 6.40 -2.31
CA ASN A 56 -16.26 6.13 -3.36
C ASN A 56 -16.87 4.71 -3.29
N GLU A 57 -16.33 3.82 -2.47
CA GLU A 57 -16.81 2.45 -2.27
C GLU A 57 -16.88 2.12 -0.76
N PRO A 58 -17.75 2.80 0.01
CA PRO A 58 -17.81 2.62 1.46
C PRO A 58 -18.15 1.17 1.82
N GLY A 59 -17.36 0.59 2.73
CA GLY A 59 -17.51 -0.80 3.17
C GLY A 59 -16.71 -1.82 2.34
N VAL A 60 -16.15 -1.42 1.20
CA VAL A 60 -15.26 -2.26 0.41
C VAL A 60 -13.82 -2.05 0.88
N ILE A 61 -13.13 -3.15 1.17
CA ILE A 61 -11.70 -3.15 1.50
C ILE A 61 -10.95 -3.60 0.25
N ARG A 62 -9.92 -2.85 -0.13
CA ARG A 62 -9.04 -3.18 -1.24
C ARG A 62 -7.62 -3.29 -0.72
N LEU A 63 -6.90 -4.27 -1.25
CA LEU A 63 -5.51 -4.49 -0.91
C LEU A 63 -4.63 -3.79 -1.95
N VAL A 64 -3.67 -3.00 -1.47
CA VAL A 64 -2.69 -2.32 -2.32
C VAL A 64 -1.32 -2.93 -2.03
N GLU A 65 -0.82 -3.70 -2.99
CA GLU A 65 0.40 -4.50 -2.87
C GLU A 65 1.53 -4.00 -3.77
N TYR A 66 1.21 -3.14 -4.74
CA TYR A 66 2.12 -2.75 -5.81
C TYR A 66 2.33 -1.23 -5.88
N ASP A 67 3.59 -0.81 -6.01
CA ASP A 67 4.01 0.58 -6.25
C ASP A 67 3.67 1.09 -7.67
N ARG A 68 3.08 0.24 -8.52
CA ARG A 68 2.43 0.71 -9.76
C ARG A 68 1.26 1.63 -9.47
N HIS A 69 0.70 1.58 -8.26
CA HIS A 69 -0.30 2.52 -7.80
C HIS A 69 0.38 3.80 -7.29
N GLN A 70 -0.04 4.98 -7.77
CA GLN A 70 0.44 6.27 -7.28
C GLN A 70 -0.08 6.50 -5.85
N LEU A 71 0.69 6.01 -4.88
CA LEU A 71 0.39 6.09 -3.45
C LEU A 71 0.87 7.41 -2.84
N ARG A 72 -0.04 8.17 -2.22
CA ARG A 72 0.29 9.44 -1.55
C ARG A 72 -0.47 9.56 -0.22
N LEU A 73 0.20 10.05 0.81
CA LEU A 73 -0.42 10.42 2.08
C LEU A 73 -1.05 11.81 1.96
N GLU A 74 -2.30 11.96 2.40
CA GLU A 74 -3.00 13.24 2.47
C GLU A 74 -2.68 13.86 3.84
N ARG A 75 -1.79 14.87 3.86
CA ARG A 75 -1.37 15.60 5.07
C ARG A 75 -1.93 17.02 5.08
#